data_AF-Q2BYK7-F1
#
_entry.id   AF-Q2BYK7-F1
#
_cell.length_a   1.000
_cell.length_b   1.000
_cell.length_c   1.000
_cell.angle_alpha   90.00
_cell.angle_beta   90.00
_cell.angle_gamma   90.00
#
_symmetry.space_group_name_H-M   'P 1'
#
loop_
_entity.id
_entity.type
_entity.pdbx_description
1 polymer ?
#
loop_
_entity_poly.entity_id
_entity_poly.type
_entity_poly.pdbx_seq_one_letter_code
_entity_poly.pdbx_strand_id
1 'polypeptide(L)'
;MRYLFIFLFLSIFTGCASSNLTSSWVDTSYTKFPIKSTMVVAMSDNLRVRRIFEDDMVKQLQTHGVNAIPSSQVFPNELPSKSDIEAYIKKHNTQTLFVAKLINIEDKEVRYPGGSGYGSYGRGVSFNSYYNTSYSYIYDDSYSVSYEFVNV
;
A
#
# COMPACT_ATOMS: atom_id res chain seq x y z
N MET A 1 21.06 10.94 -31.98
CA MET A 1 20.43 9.60 -31.90
C MET A 1 20.96 8.77 -30.72
N ARG A 2 22.27 8.57 -30.51
CA ARG A 2 22.82 7.74 -29.41
C ARG A 2 22.46 8.24 -28.00
N TYR A 3 22.54 9.55 -27.75
CA TYR A 3 22.21 10.14 -26.45
C TYR A 3 20.72 10.07 -26.07
N LEU A 4 19.84 10.00 -27.07
CA LEU A 4 18.40 9.87 -26.87
C LEU A 4 18.04 8.48 -26.31
N PHE A 5 18.73 7.43 -26.77
CA PHE A 5 18.58 6.07 -26.22
C PHE A 5 19.11 5.94 -24.78
N ILE A 6 20.19 6.65 -24.45
CA ILE A 6 20.75 6.66 -23.08
C ILE A 6 19.78 7.37 -22.12
N PHE A 7 19.18 8.48 -22.56
CA PHE A 7 18.20 9.22 -21.76
C PHE A 7 16.92 8.39 -21.54
N LEU A 8 16.43 7.71 -22.59
CA LEU A 8 15.28 6.82 -22.50
C LEU A 8 15.52 5.64 -21.55
N PHE A 9 16.74 5.07 -21.55
CA PHE A 9 17.09 3.96 -20.66
C PHE A 9 17.20 4.40 -19.19
N LEU A 10 17.62 5.63 -18.93
CA LEU A 10 17.75 6.17 -17.57
C LEU A 10 16.38 6.49 -16.94
N SER A 11 15.39 6.86 -17.74
CA SER A 11 14.02 7.13 -17.26
C SER A 11 13.27 5.89 -16.76
N ILE A 12 13.74 4.67 -17.06
CA ILE A 12 13.08 3.42 -16.63
C ILE A 12 13.31 3.16 -15.13
N PHE A 13 14.31 3.80 -14.50
CA PHE A 13 14.68 3.56 -13.10
C PHE A 13 13.96 4.46 -12.07
N THR A 14 13.07 5.36 -12.47
CA THR A 14 12.44 6.32 -11.55
C THR A 14 11.14 5.82 -10.88
N GLY A 15 10.77 4.54 -11.04
CA GLY A 15 9.52 3.97 -10.52
C GLY A 15 9.53 3.53 -9.05
N CYS A 16 10.32 4.18 -8.18
CA CYS A 16 10.41 3.78 -6.78
C CYS A 16 9.14 4.26 -6.02
N ALA A 17 8.14 3.39 -5.89
CA ALA A 17 7.02 3.61 -4.99
C ALA A 17 7.48 3.35 -3.54
N SER A 18 7.41 4.37 -2.68
CA SER A 18 7.78 4.26 -1.28
C SER A 18 6.54 3.99 -0.42
N SER A 19 6.52 2.86 0.27
CA SER A 19 5.53 2.60 1.34
C SER A 19 5.97 3.32 2.61
N ASN A 20 5.08 4.12 3.20
CA ASN A 20 5.35 4.80 4.47
C ASN A 20 4.68 4.04 5.62
N LEU A 21 5.47 3.66 6.62
CA LEU A 21 4.96 3.08 7.86
C LEU A 21 4.37 4.20 8.73
N THR A 22 3.05 4.24 8.87
CA THR A 22 2.35 5.32 9.58
C THR A 22 2.48 5.22 11.10
N SER A 23 2.52 4.00 11.64
CA SER A 23 2.70 3.74 13.07
C SER A 23 3.23 2.32 13.29
N SER A 24 4.05 2.14 14.33
CA SER A 24 4.52 0.82 14.76
C SER A 24 4.68 0.82 16.28
N TRP A 25 4.24 -0.27 16.91
CA TRP A 25 4.38 -0.50 18.33
C TRP A 25 4.92 -1.90 18.57
N VAL A 26 5.86 -2.02 19.50
CA VAL A 26 6.43 -3.29 19.94
C VAL A 26 6.47 -3.32 21.46
N ASP A 27 6.13 -4.47 22.05
CA ASP A 27 6.30 -4.70 23.47
C ASP A 27 7.79 -4.85 23.80
N THR A 28 8.36 -3.88 24.52
CA THR A 28 9.79 -3.87 24.90
C THR A 28 10.13 -4.91 25.97
N SER A 29 9.14 -5.50 26.63
CA SER A 29 9.33 -6.56 27.62
C SER A 29 9.44 -7.96 27.00
N TYR A 30 9.13 -8.11 25.71
CA TYR A 30 9.20 -9.39 25.02
C TYR A 30 10.64 -9.78 24.67
N THR A 31 11.15 -10.82 25.32
CA THR A 31 12.54 -11.28 25.19
C THR A 31 12.71 -12.59 24.41
N LYS A 32 11.61 -13.20 23.95
CA LYS A 32 11.65 -14.54 23.32
C LYS A 32 12.06 -14.47 21.85
N PHE A 33 13.35 -14.27 21.62
CA PHE A 33 14.00 -14.32 20.32
C PHE A 33 15.07 -15.44 20.26
N PRO A 34 15.40 -15.98 19.07
CA PRO A 34 14.78 -15.69 17.78
C PRO A 34 13.41 -16.37 17.63
N ILE A 35 12.56 -15.82 16.76
CA ILE A 35 11.31 -16.48 16.34
C ILE A 35 11.70 -17.58 15.35
N LYS A 36 11.39 -18.84 15.68
CA LYS A 36 11.73 -20.00 14.85
C LYS A 36 10.57 -20.54 14.04
N SER A 37 9.34 -20.36 14.51
CA SER A 37 8.14 -20.83 13.81
C SER A 37 6.96 -19.90 14.02
N THR A 38 6.19 -19.67 12.96
CA THR A 38 5.02 -18.79 13.02
C THR A 38 3.92 -19.27 12.07
N MET A 39 2.66 -19.02 12.44
CA MET A 39 1.55 -19.11 11.50
C MET A 39 1.18 -17.71 11.03
N VAL A 40 0.97 -17.53 9.73
CA VAL A 40 0.55 -16.27 9.10
C VAL A 40 -0.95 -16.33 8.83
N VAL A 41 -1.71 -15.39 9.40
CA VAL A 41 -3.16 -15.26 9.22
C VAL A 41 -3.50 -13.89 8.66
N ALA A 42 -4.06 -13.84 7.47
CA ALA A 42 -4.68 -12.64 6.91
C ALA A 42 -6.18 -12.61 7.21
N MET A 43 -6.66 -11.55 7.86
CA MET A 43 -8.06 -11.35 8.23
C MET A 43 -8.85 -10.81 7.03
N SER A 44 -9.15 -11.68 6.07
CA SER A 44 -9.99 -11.38 4.90
C SER A 44 -10.94 -12.55 4.60
N ASP A 45 -12.16 -12.26 4.18
CA ASP A 45 -13.12 -13.26 3.68
C ASP A 45 -12.78 -13.75 2.27
N ASN A 46 -11.98 -13.00 1.53
CA ASN A 46 -11.55 -13.34 0.18
C ASN A 46 -10.33 -14.29 0.20
N LEU A 47 -10.57 -15.56 -0.11
CA LEU A 47 -9.52 -16.59 -0.15
C LEU A 47 -8.36 -16.25 -1.10
N ARG A 48 -8.61 -15.58 -2.23
CA ARG A 48 -7.55 -15.17 -3.16
C ARG A 48 -6.62 -14.17 -2.50
N VAL A 49 -7.17 -13.15 -1.86
CA VAL A 49 -6.41 -12.11 -1.16
C VAL A 49 -5.62 -12.73 0.00
N ARG A 50 -6.26 -13.59 0.80
CA ARG A 50 -5.58 -14.34 1.86
C ARG A 50 -4.38 -15.11 1.35
N ARG A 51 -4.55 -15.92 0.30
CA ARG A 51 -3.47 -16.75 -0.25
C ARG A 51 -2.32 -15.91 -0.75
N ILE A 52 -2.58 -14.89 -1.57
CA ILE A 52 -1.54 -14.03 -2.12
C ILE A 52 -0.72 -13.38 -0.99
N PHE A 53 -1.40 -12.77 -0.02
CA PHE A 53 -0.73 -12.12 1.10
C PHE A 53 0.05 -13.12 1.97
N GLU A 54 -0.59 -14.21 2.38
CA GLU A 54 0.02 -15.18 3.29
C GLU A 54 1.19 -15.90 2.62
N ASP A 55 1.09 -16.28 1.34
CA ASP A 55 2.16 -16.96 0.61
C ASP A 55 3.39 -16.04 0.47
N ASP A 56 3.20 -14.77 0.12
CA ASP A 56 4.31 -13.80 0.02
C ASP A 56 4.96 -13.53 1.39
N MET A 57 4.15 -13.37 2.44
CA MET A 57 4.67 -13.18 3.81
C MET A 57 5.42 -14.41 4.32
N VAL A 58 4.89 -15.61 4.09
CA VAL A 58 5.55 -16.87 4.43
C VAL A 58 6.90 -16.97 3.72
N LYS A 59 6.94 -16.66 2.42
CA LYS A 59 8.17 -16.67 1.64
C LYS A 59 9.23 -15.74 2.23
N GLN A 60 8.86 -14.50 2.56
CA GLN A 60 9.78 -13.55 3.19
C GLN A 60 10.28 -14.05 4.55
N LEU A 61 9.39 -14.52 5.41
CA LEU A 61 9.76 -15.07 6.72
C LEU A 61 10.70 -16.27 6.62
N GLN A 62 10.47 -17.16 5.64
CA GLN A 62 11.33 -18.29 5.36
C GLN A 62 12.72 -17.86 4.87
N THR A 63 12.84 -16.79 4.08
CA THR A 63 14.15 -16.24 3.70
C THR A 63 14.95 -15.72 4.90
N HIS A 64 14.28 -15.41 6.01
CA HIS A 64 14.89 -15.05 7.29
C HIS A 64 15.04 -16.22 8.27
N GLY A 65 14.86 -17.47 7.80
CA GLY A 65 15.06 -18.68 8.59
C GLY A 65 13.91 -19.02 9.55
N VAL A 66 12.74 -18.40 9.40
CA VAL A 66 11.54 -18.72 10.18
C VAL A 66 10.75 -19.81 9.47
N ASN A 67 10.39 -20.88 10.20
CA ASN A 67 9.43 -21.87 9.71
C ASN A 67 8.01 -21.30 9.74
N ALA A 68 7.64 -20.59 8.67
CA ALA A 68 6.34 -19.97 8.51
C ALA A 68 5.37 -20.85 7.71
N ILE A 69 4.11 -20.85 8.11
CA ILE A 69 3.01 -21.54 7.41
C ILE A 69 1.82 -20.59 7.17
N PRO A 70 1.14 -20.68 6.03
CA PRO A 70 -0.04 -19.87 5.75
C PRO A 70 -1.31 -20.52 6.34
N SER A 71 -2.17 -19.72 6.97
CA SER A 71 -3.43 -20.20 7.54
C SER A 71 -4.40 -20.72 6.48
N SER A 72 -4.37 -20.17 5.27
CA SER A 72 -5.24 -20.50 4.14
C SER A 72 -4.97 -21.90 3.55
N GLN A 73 -3.80 -22.51 3.83
CA GLN A 73 -3.54 -23.90 3.51
C GLN A 73 -4.13 -24.87 4.55
N VAL A 74 -4.18 -24.44 5.82
CA VAL A 74 -4.73 -25.24 6.92
C VAL A 74 -6.26 -25.10 6.99
N PHE A 75 -6.76 -23.88 6.78
CA PHE A 75 -8.16 -23.48 6.87
C PHE A 75 -8.56 -22.76 5.57
N PRO A 76 -8.82 -23.51 4.48
CA PRO A 76 -9.06 -22.94 3.16
C PRO A 76 -10.46 -22.37 2.96
N ASN A 77 -11.44 -22.86 3.71
CA ASN A 77 -12.86 -22.54 3.46
C ASN A 77 -13.33 -21.31 4.23
N GLU A 78 -12.72 -21.04 5.39
CA GLU A 78 -13.14 -19.97 6.28
C GLU A 78 -11.94 -19.41 7.06
N LEU A 79 -12.16 -18.29 7.73
CA LEU A 79 -11.19 -17.77 8.69
C LEU A 79 -11.22 -18.67 9.93
N PRO A 80 -10.06 -19.18 10.39
CA PRO A 80 -10.04 -20.02 11.57
C PRO A 80 -10.48 -19.23 12.80
N SER A 81 -11.28 -19.87 13.67
CA SER A 81 -11.60 -19.30 14.96
C SER A 81 -10.34 -19.24 15.84
N LYS A 82 -10.39 -18.42 16.90
CA LYS A 82 -9.31 -18.38 17.89
C LYS A 82 -9.02 -19.78 18.46
N SER A 83 -10.04 -20.57 18.71
CA SER A 83 -9.90 -21.96 19.19
C SER A 83 -9.20 -22.86 18.18
N ASP A 84 -9.49 -22.71 16.89
CA ASP A 84 -8.84 -23.51 15.84
C ASP A 84 -7.34 -23.19 15.74
N ILE A 85 -7.00 -21.89 15.80
CA ILE A 85 -5.61 -21.43 15.83
C ILE A 85 -4.90 -21.96 17.08
N GLU A 86 -5.50 -21.83 18.26
CA GLU A 86 -4.91 -22.34 19.51
C GLU A 86 -4.68 -23.86 19.47
N ALA A 87 -5.66 -24.61 18.94
CA ALA A 87 -5.55 -26.06 18.79
C ALA A 87 -4.40 -26.42 17.83
N TYR A 88 -4.29 -25.71 16.71
CA TYR A 88 -3.19 -25.91 15.76
C TYR A 88 -1.84 -25.61 16.38
N ILE A 89 -1.68 -24.44 17.00
CA ILE A 89 -0.44 -23.98 17.62
C ILE A 89 0.05 -24.98 18.66
N LYS A 90 -0.84 -25.47 19.53
CA LYS A 90 -0.52 -26.48 20.55
C LYS A 90 -0.11 -27.81 19.93
N LYS A 91 -0.82 -28.26 18.89
CA LYS A 91 -0.55 -29.53 18.21
C LYS A 91 0.79 -29.52 17.45
N HIS A 92 1.15 -28.39 16.87
CA HIS A 92 2.32 -28.25 15.99
C HIS A 92 3.51 -27.53 16.65
N ASN A 93 3.41 -27.17 17.94
CA ASN A 93 4.43 -26.42 18.69
C ASN A 93 4.88 -25.14 17.97
N THR A 94 3.94 -24.41 17.37
CA THR A 94 4.23 -23.12 16.71
C THR A 94 4.53 -22.06 17.78
N GLN A 95 5.61 -21.30 17.64
CA GLN A 95 6.05 -20.36 18.67
C GLN A 95 5.24 -19.07 18.68
N THR A 96 4.91 -18.54 17.50
CA THR A 96 4.24 -17.25 17.34
C THR A 96 3.11 -17.30 16.31
N LEU A 97 2.30 -16.26 16.32
CA LEU A 97 1.22 -16.02 15.36
C LEU A 97 1.44 -14.63 14.77
N PHE A 98 1.48 -14.53 13.45
CA PHE A 98 1.47 -13.28 12.72
C PHE A 98 0.05 -13.04 12.18
N VAL A 99 -0.55 -11.91 12.55
CA VAL A 99 -1.90 -11.54 12.11
C VAL A 99 -1.84 -10.23 11.36
N ALA A 100 -2.42 -10.20 10.17
CA ALA A 100 -2.58 -8.99 9.36
C ALA A 100 -4.07 -8.73 9.12
N LYS A 101 -4.49 -7.47 9.19
CA LYS A 101 -5.87 -7.07 8.92
C LYS A 101 -5.87 -5.80 8.09
N LEU A 102 -6.46 -5.86 6.90
CA LEU A 102 -6.72 -4.66 6.13
C LEU A 102 -7.70 -3.75 6.91
N ILE A 103 -7.23 -2.57 7.30
CA ILE A 103 -7.98 -1.57 8.05
C ILE A 103 -8.76 -0.67 7.11
N ASN A 104 -8.09 -0.13 6.10
CA ASN A 104 -8.69 0.80 5.15
C ASN A 104 -7.87 0.83 3.85
N ILE A 105 -8.56 1.10 2.74
CA ILE A 105 -7.93 1.53 1.49
C ILE A 105 -8.32 3.00 1.32
N GLU A 106 -7.37 3.92 1.52
CA GLU A 106 -7.62 5.34 1.30
C GLU A 106 -7.20 5.72 -0.12
N ASP A 107 -8.16 6.16 -0.93
CA ASP A 107 -7.86 6.79 -2.22
C ASP A 107 -7.68 8.29 -1.99
N LYS A 108 -6.44 8.76 -2.05
CA LYS A 108 -6.17 10.21 -1.98
C LYS A 108 -6.11 10.77 -3.39
N GLU A 109 -7.19 11.38 -3.83
CA GLU A 109 -7.16 12.23 -5.02
C GLU A 109 -6.46 13.55 -4.69
N VAL A 110 -5.21 13.70 -5.14
CA VAL A 110 -4.53 14.99 -5.11
C VAL A 110 -4.88 15.72 -6.41
N ARG A 111 -5.74 16.72 -6.32
CA ARG A 111 -6.02 17.63 -7.41
C ARG A 111 -4.92 18.69 -7.44
N TYR A 112 -4.11 18.69 -8.49
CA TYR A 112 -3.18 19.78 -8.75
C TYR A 112 -3.97 20.86 -9.51
N PRO A 113 -4.26 22.03 -8.90
CA PRO A 113 -4.79 23.13 -9.68
C PRO A 113 -3.74 23.47 -10.75
N GLY A 114 -4.15 23.49 -12.01
CA GLY A 114 -3.29 24.02 -13.04
C GLY A 114 -3.06 25.51 -12.74
N GLY A 115 -1.89 26.01 -13.16
CA GLY A 115 -1.36 27.27 -12.68
C GLY A 115 -2.34 28.42 -12.93
N SER A 116 -3.07 28.82 -11.89
CA SER A 116 -3.91 30.00 -11.93
C SER A 116 -2.97 31.22 -12.02
N GLY A 117 -2.71 31.67 -13.25
CA GLY A 117 -2.06 32.95 -13.49
C GLY A 117 -2.82 34.01 -12.72
N TYR A 118 -2.16 34.65 -11.75
CA TYR A 118 -2.72 35.76 -11.00
C TYR A 118 -3.20 36.84 -11.97
N GLY A 119 -4.52 36.92 -12.17
CA GLY A 119 -5.16 37.97 -12.95
C GLY A 119 -4.88 39.31 -12.30
N SER A 120 -4.06 40.14 -12.94
CA SER A 120 -3.80 41.51 -12.50
C SER A 120 -5.09 42.33 -12.58
N TYR A 121 -5.64 42.70 -11.42
CA TYR A 121 -6.82 43.56 -11.31
C TYR A 121 -6.44 45.04 -11.59
N GLY A 122 -6.04 45.32 -12.82
CA GLY A 122 -5.83 46.67 -13.34
C GLY A 122 -7.13 47.27 -13.87
N ARG A 123 -7.39 48.54 -13.57
CA ARG A 123 -8.57 49.30 -14.00
C ARG A 123 -8.80 49.23 -15.52
N GLY A 124 -9.85 48.51 -15.92
CA GLY A 124 -10.32 48.42 -17.31
C GLY A 124 -10.48 46.97 -17.79
N VAL A 125 -11.51 46.26 -17.32
CA VAL A 125 -11.83 44.92 -17.84
C VAL A 125 -12.59 45.05 -19.16
N SER A 126 -11.89 44.84 -20.27
CA SER A 126 -12.52 44.66 -21.58
C SER A 126 -13.09 43.24 -21.70
N PHE A 127 -14.15 43.08 -22.49
CA PHE A 127 -14.77 41.77 -22.75
C PHE A 127 -13.75 40.72 -23.19
N ASN A 128 -12.77 41.11 -24.02
CA ASN A 128 -11.74 40.19 -24.52
C ASN A 128 -10.79 39.70 -23.42
N SER A 129 -10.44 40.56 -22.46
CA SER A 129 -9.61 40.18 -21.30
C SER A 129 -10.35 39.23 -20.35
N TYR A 130 -11.64 39.50 -20.11
CA TYR A 130 -12.50 38.63 -19.31
C TYR A 130 -12.73 37.27 -19.99
N TYR A 131 -13.00 37.27 -21.31
CA TYR A 131 -13.22 36.07 -22.09
C TYR A 131 -11.97 35.18 -22.13
N ASN A 132 -10.77 35.75 -22.36
CA ASN A 132 -9.52 34.97 -22.37
C ASN A 132 -9.22 34.34 -21.00
N THR A 133 -9.37 35.09 -19.90
CA THR A 133 -9.15 34.55 -18.54
C THR A 133 -10.14 33.45 -18.20
N SER A 134 -11.40 33.59 -18.62
CA SER A 134 -12.44 32.58 -18.38
C SER A 134 -12.19 31.34 -19.23
N TYR A 135 -11.78 31.51 -20.49
CA TYR A 135 -11.41 30.42 -21.39
C TYR A 135 -10.21 29.64 -20.83
N SER A 136 -9.16 30.32 -20.35
CA SER A 136 -8.01 29.63 -19.75
C SER A 136 -8.36 28.87 -18.48
N TYR A 137 -9.38 29.28 -17.72
CA TYR A 137 -9.84 28.58 -16.52
C TYR A 137 -10.65 27.32 -16.84
N ILE A 138 -11.38 27.32 -17.95
CA ILE A 138 -12.19 26.17 -18.41
C ILE A 138 -11.30 25.10 -19.05
N TYR A 139 -10.20 25.52 -19.69
CA TYR A 139 -9.23 24.63 -20.34
C TYR A 139 -7.94 24.46 -19.53
N ASP A 140 -7.94 24.83 -18.24
CA ASP A 140 -6.81 24.59 -17.35
C ASP A 140 -6.63 23.08 -17.16
N ASP A 141 -5.40 22.60 -17.34
CA ASP A 141 -5.04 21.18 -17.44
C ASP A 141 -4.96 20.55 -16.03
N SER A 142 -6.00 20.79 -15.20
CA SER A 142 -6.07 20.25 -13.85
C SER A 142 -6.25 18.74 -13.95
N TYR A 143 -5.26 17.99 -13.46
CA TYR A 143 -5.32 16.53 -13.39
C TYR A 143 -5.43 16.08 -11.94
N SER A 144 -6.21 15.02 -11.70
CA SER A 144 -6.25 14.30 -10.44
C SER A 144 -5.28 13.12 -10.51
N VAL A 145 -4.46 12.95 -9.48
CA VAL A 145 -3.71 11.70 -9.27
C VAL A 145 -4.37 10.99 -8.10
N SER A 146 -4.90 9.79 -8.33
CA SER A 146 -5.39 8.91 -7.26
C SER A 146 -4.25 8.03 -6.78
N TYR A 147 -4.04 8.00 -5.46
CA TYR A 147 -3.10 7.09 -4.80
C TYR A 147 -3.88 6.14 -3.89
N GLU A 148 -3.69 4.84 -4.08
CA GLU A 148 -4.30 3.80 -3.24
C GLU A 148 -3.39 3.51 -2.03
N PHE A 149 -3.85 3.83 -0.81
CA PHE A 149 -3.13 3.55 0.43
C PHE A 149 -3.74 2.34 1.14
N VAL A 150 -3.01 1.23 1.15
CA VAL A 150 -3.42 0.00 1.84
C VAL A 150 -2.92 0.03 3.28
N ASN A 151 -3.81 0.30 4.24
CA ASN A 151 -3.50 0.26 5.67
C ASN A 151 -3.71 -1.16 6.20
N VAL A 152 -2.63 -1.87 6.56
CA VAL A 152 -2.62 -3.26 7.08
C VAL A 152 -2.23 -3.29 8.55
#